data_AF-A0A5R2N347-F1
#
_entry.id   AF-A0A5R2N347-F1
#
_cell.length_a   1.000
_cell.length_b   1.000
_cell.length_c   1.000
_cell.angle_alpha   90.00
_cell.angle_beta   90.00
_cell.angle_gamma   90.00
#
_symmetry.space_group_name_H-M   'P 1'
#
loop_
_entity.id
_entity.type
_entity.pdbx_description
1 polymer ?
#
loop_
_entity_poly.entity_id
_entity_poly.type
_entity_poly.pdbx_seq_one_letter_code
_entity_poly.pdbx_strand_id
1 'polypeptide(L)'
;LFRSPLDPRTTLSPRLTPPMIGLGLIEQIAPADILAHADPDDRDGDGISGKPNIVRDGLSGELTLGRFGWKAQAASIRRQAADAFAGDIGISTPEEPKHWGDCTAAQEKCLAMPNGVQARLGPAEAPAPVMDLVTFYSRNLAVPASTSGEARSRRAGTA
;
A
#
# COMPACT_ATOMS: atom_id res chain seq x y z
N LEU A 1 -34.71 -6.42 -0.54
CA LEU A 1 -33.38 -6.90 -0.99
C LEU A 1 -32.96 -6.07 -2.20
N PHE A 2 -32.06 -5.12 -1.99
CA PHE A 2 -31.54 -4.18 -2.99
C PHE A 2 -30.60 -4.90 -3.96
N ARG A 3 -31.06 -5.25 -5.17
CA ARG A 3 -30.18 -5.62 -6.29
C ARG A 3 -30.76 -5.11 -7.60
N SER A 4 -30.77 -3.79 -7.77
CA SER A 4 -30.82 -3.23 -9.12
C SER A 4 -29.55 -3.66 -9.87
N PRO A 5 -29.63 -4.05 -11.15
CA PRO A 5 -28.46 -4.42 -11.93
C PRO A 5 -27.51 -3.22 -12.05
N LEU A 6 -26.21 -3.51 -12.05
CA LEU A 6 -25.17 -2.49 -12.31
C LEU A 6 -25.33 -1.96 -13.74
N ASP A 7 -24.94 -0.69 -13.98
CA ASP A 7 -24.88 -0.12 -15.33
C ASP A 7 -24.00 -1.02 -16.22
N PRO A 8 -24.41 -1.34 -17.47
CA PRO A 8 -23.66 -2.23 -18.37
C PRO A 8 -22.20 -1.80 -18.63
N ARG A 9 -21.87 -0.52 -18.43
CA ARG A 9 -20.50 0.01 -18.58
C ARG A 9 -19.65 -0.16 -17.32
N THR A 10 -20.22 -0.64 -16.23
CA THR A 10 -19.50 -0.88 -14.98
C THR A 10 -18.49 -1.99 -15.20
N THR A 11 -17.20 -1.67 -15.07
CA THR A 11 -16.14 -2.67 -15.06
C THR A 11 -15.93 -3.20 -13.64
N LEU A 12 -15.95 -4.51 -13.48
CA LEU A 12 -15.61 -5.17 -12.22
C LEU A 12 -14.13 -5.54 -12.19
N SER A 13 -13.43 -5.13 -11.14
CA SER A 13 -12.02 -5.46 -10.91
C SER A 13 -11.84 -5.95 -9.46
N PRO A 14 -12.11 -7.25 -9.20
CA PRO A 14 -11.88 -7.83 -7.89
C PRO A 14 -10.39 -7.81 -7.56
N ARG A 15 -10.05 -7.56 -6.29
CA ARG A 15 -8.68 -7.56 -5.79
C ARG A 15 -8.50 -8.62 -4.72
N LEU A 16 -7.38 -9.33 -4.77
CA LEU A 16 -6.89 -10.16 -3.68
C LEU A 16 -5.80 -9.41 -2.94
N THR A 17 -5.68 -9.59 -1.63
CA THR A 17 -4.59 -8.95 -0.88
C THR A 17 -3.25 -9.57 -1.28
N PRO A 18 -2.25 -8.77 -1.71
CA PRO A 18 -0.92 -9.29 -1.99
C PRO A 18 -0.27 -9.89 -0.72
N PRO A 19 0.61 -10.88 -0.86
CA PRO A 19 1.29 -11.46 0.30
C PRO A 19 2.28 -10.47 0.92
N MET A 20 2.44 -10.54 2.25
CA MET A 20 3.33 -9.64 3.01
C MET A 20 4.80 -10.11 3.07
N ILE A 21 5.11 -11.30 2.57
CA ILE A 21 6.45 -11.88 2.58
C ILE A 21 7.38 -11.16 1.59
N GLY A 22 8.61 -10.89 1.99
CA GLY A 22 9.65 -10.31 1.14
C GLY A 22 9.50 -8.81 0.85
N LEU A 23 8.50 -8.13 1.41
CA LEU A 23 8.28 -6.70 1.14
C LEU A 23 9.49 -5.83 1.49
N GLY A 24 10.21 -6.16 2.57
CA GLY A 24 11.43 -5.42 2.95
C GLY A 24 12.54 -5.50 1.90
N LEU A 25 12.61 -6.57 1.11
CA LEU A 25 13.56 -6.67 -0.01
C LEU A 25 13.15 -5.73 -1.16
N ILE A 26 11.86 -5.62 -1.43
CA ILE A 26 11.32 -4.70 -2.46
C ILE A 26 11.50 -3.23 -2.04
N GLU A 27 11.32 -2.91 -0.76
CA GLU A 27 11.54 -1.56 -0.25
C GLU A 27 13.01 -1.11 -0.39
N GLN A 28 13.97 -2.05 -0.36
CA GLN A 28 15.40 -1.77 -0.50
C GLN A 28 15.87 -1.50 -1.94
N ILE A 29 15.05 -1.79 -2.96
CA ILE A 29 15.39 -1.47 -4.35
C ILE A 29 15.55 0.04 -4.49
N ALA A 30 16.65 0.52 -5.07
CA ALA A 30 16.84 1.96 -5.21
C ALA A 30 15.77 2.56 -6.14
N PRO A 31 15.24 3.77 -5.86
CA PRO A 31 14.28 4.41 -6.77
C PRO A 31 14.81 4.54 -8.20
N ALA A 32 16.10 4.83 -8.35
CA ALA A 32 16.76 4.98 -9.65
C ALA A 32 16.69 3.69 -10.48
N ASP A 33 16.85 2.52 -9.86
CA ASP A 33 16.80 1.22 -10.55
C ASP A 33 15.38 0.96 -11.10
N ILE A 34 14.34 1.31 -10.34
CA ILE A 34 12.95 1.19 -10.79
C ILE A 34 12.68 2.17 -11.94
N LEU A 35 13.13 3.41 -11.81
CA LEU A 35 12.92 4.44 -12.82
C LEU A 35 13.69 4.17 -14.12
N ALA A 36 14.85 3.52 -14.05
CA ALA A 36 15.64 3.12 -15.22
C ALA A 36 14.91 2.08 -16.10
N HIS A 37 13.95 1.34 -15.52
CA HIS A 37 13.11 0.38 -16.24
C HIS A 37 11.75 0.97 -16.68
N ALA A 38 11.55 2.29 -16.57
CA ALA A 38 10.39 2.93 -17.15
C ALA A 38 10.48 2.89 -18.68
N ASP A 39 9.40 2.42 -19.33
CA ASP A 39 9.29 2.44 -20.78
C ASP A 39 7.91 2.91 -21.23
N PRO A 40 7.61 4.21 -21.09
CA PRO A 40 6.29 4.75 -21.39
C PRO A 40 5.90 4.67 -22.87
N ASP A 41 6.88 4.51 -23.76
CA ASP A 41 6.74 4.59 -25.21
C ASP A 41 7.02 3.24 -25.92
N ASP A 42 7.17 2.13 -25.17
CA ASP A 42 7.41 0.77 -25.70
C ASP A 42 8.59 0.77 -26.69
N ARG A 43 9.75 1.24 -26.22
CA ARG A 43 10.95 1.47 -27.05
C ARG A 43 11.64 0.18 -27.46
N ASP A 44 11.43 -0.91 -26.72
CA ASP A 44 11.95 -2.23 -27.06
C ASP A 44 10.96 -3.08 -27.88
N GLY A 45 9.70 -2.64 -28.01
CA GLY A 45 8.70 -3.23 -28.88
C GLY A 45 8.15 -4.56 -28.35
N ASP A 46 8.19 -4.78 -27.03
CA ASP A 46 7.63 -5.98 -26.39
C ASP A 46 6.11 -5.88 -26.13
N GLY A 47 5.53 -4.70 -26.36
CA GLY A 47 4.10 -4.41 -26.18
C GLY A 47 3.74 -3.89 -24.77
N ILE A 48 4.73 -3.59 -23.92
CA ILE A 48 4.55 -3.16 -22.53
C ILE A 48 4.99 -1.70 -22.35
N SER A 49 4.02 -0.81 -22.18
CA SER A 49 4.30 0.61 -21.90
C SER A 49 4.33 0.91 -20.39
N GLY A 50 5.37 0.45 -19.69
CA GLY A 50 5.50 0.57 -18.24
C GLY A 50 5.69 2.01 -17.73
N LYS A 51 4.81 2.46 -16.82
CA LYS A 51 4.86 3.81 -16.22
C LYS A 51 4.93 3.72 -14.69
N PRO A 52 6.04 4.16 -14.05
CA PRO A 52 6.11 4.24 -12.60
C PRO A 52 5.03 5.19 -12.05
N ASN A 53 4.41 4.81 -10.93
CA ASN A 53 3.48 5.70 -10.25
C ASN A 53 4.26 6.66 -9.34
N ILE A 54 4.02 7.96 -9.50
CA ILE A 54 4.57 9.00 -8.63
C ILE A 54 3.47 9.45 -7.68
N VAL A 55 3.73 9.31 -6.39
CA VAL A 55 2.78 9.59 -5.32
C VAL A 55 3.27 10.74 -4.47
N ARG A 56 2.35 11.43 -3.80
CA ARG A 56 2.70 12.48 -2.85
C ARG A 56 2.88 11.86 -1.46
N ASP A 57 4.04 12.06 -0.85
CA ASP A 57 4.25 11.66 0.52
C ASP A 57 3.39 12.51 1.47
N GLY A 58 2.65 11.86 2.37
CA GLY A 58 1.70 12.56 3.25
C GLY A 58 2.37 13.38 4.35
N LEU A 59 3.60 13.03 4.73
CA LEU A 59 4.36 13.71 5.79
C LEU A 59 5.12 14.92 5.24
N SER A 60 5.94 14.71 4.22
CA SER A 60 6.78 15.77 3.62
C SER A 60 6.07 16.58 2.55
N GLY A 61 5.01 16.03 1.94
CA GLY A 61 4.35 16.65 0.79
C GLY A 61 5.11 16.49 -0.53
N GLU A 62 6.30 15.87 -0.52
CA GLU A 62 7.15 15.68 -1.68
C GLU A 62 6.61 14.61 -2.64
N LEU A 63 6.96 14.73 -3.92
CA LEU A 63 6.67 13.68 -4.90
C LEU A 63 7.72 12.57 -4.76
N THR A 64 7.25 11.34 -4.60
CA THR A 64 8.09 10.16 -4.41
C THR A 64 7.59 8.98 -5.24
N LEU A 65 8.44 7.99 -5.44
CA LEU A 65 8.08 6.78 -6.17
C LEU A 65 7.14 5.92 -5.32
N GLY A 66 5.97 5.63 -5.87
CA GLY A 66 5.05 4.65 -5.32
C GLY A 66 5.52 3.23 -5.60
N ARG A 67 5.31 2.32 -4.64
CA ARG A 67 5.88 0.96 -4.67
C ARG A 67 4.89 -0.13 -4.26
N PHE A 68 4.03 0.15 -3.29
CA PHE A 68 3.18 -0.84 -2.64
C PHE A 68 1.70 -0.63 -2.97
N GLY A 69 0.96 -1.74 -2.91
CA GLY A 69 -0.43 -1.82 -3.34
C GLY A 69 -0.59 -2.09 -4.83
N TRP A 70 -1.80 -2.47 -5.24
CA TRP A 70 -2.12 -2.86 -6.62
C TRP A 70 -1.86 -1.79 -7.68
N LYS A 71 -1.78 -0.51 -7.28
CA LYS A 71 -1.49 0.62 -8.16
C LYS A 71 -0.23 1.36 -7.74
N ALA A 72 0.62 0.72 -6.93
CA ALA A 72 1.82 1.33 -6.37
C ALA A 72 1.50 2.68 -5.71
N GLN A 73 0.42 2.76 -4.92
CA GLN A 73 -0.07 4.01 -4.35
C GLN A 73 0.64 4.41 -3.03
N ALA A 74 1.37 3.49 -2.42
CA ALA A 74 2.13 3.75 -1.19
C ALA A 74 3.64 3.70 -1.47
N ALA A 75 4.38 4.70 -0.98
CA ALA A 75 5.82 4.82 -1.20
C ALA A 75 6.67 3.90 -0.30
N SER A 76 6.14 3.51 0.85
CA SER A 76 6.85 2.72 1.86
C SER A 76 5.90 1.68 2.49
N ILE A 77 6.47 0.67 3.14
CA ILE A 77 5.71 -0.33 3.90
C ILE A 77 4.96 0.34 5.04
N ARG A 78 5.59 1.33 5.69
CA ARG A 78 4.96 2.12 6.76
C ARG A 78 3.74 2.86 6.25
N ARG A 79 3.86 3.52 5.09
CA ARG A 79 2.73 4.22 4.47
C ARG A 79 1.61 3.25 4.10
N GLN A 80 1.95 2.12 3.48
CA GLN A 80 0.98 1.07 3.14
C GLN A 80 0.25 0.53 4.37
N ALA A 81 0.96 0.37 5.50
CA ALA A 81 0.37 -0.03 6.76
C ALA A 81 -0.58 1.05 7.29
N ALA A 82 -0.18 2.32 7.29
CA ALA A 82 -1.04 3.43 7.72
C ALA A 82 -2.33 3.53 6.89
N ASP A 83 -2.21 3.41 5.56
CA ASP A 83 -3.36 3.42 4.65
C ASP A 83 -4.30 2.23 4.94
N ALA A 84 -3.78 1.04 5.25
CA ALA A 84 -4.58 -0.14 5.61
C ALA A 84 -5.23 0.00 6.99
N PHE A 85 -4.52 0.57 7.97
CA PHE A 85 -5.08 0.89 9.29
C PHE A 85 -6.31 1.78 9.12
N ALA A 86 -6.21 2.86 8.35
CA ALA A 86 -7.31 3.79 8.13
C ALA A 86 -8.43 3.21 7.25
N GLY A 87 -8.07 2.65 6.08
CA GLY A 87 -9.01 2.27 5.03
C GLY A 87 -9.63 0.88 5.17
N ASP A 88 -8.93 -0.08 5.79
CA ASP A 88 -9.39 -1.46 5.87
C ASP A 88 -10.03 -1.78 7.23
N ILE A 89 -9.44 -1.28 8.33
CA ILE A 89 -9.89 -1.61 9.70
C ILE A 89 -10.38 -0.40 10.51
N GLY A 90 -10.33 0.82 9.96
CA GLY A 90 -10.90 2.02 10.58
C GLY A 90 -10.14 2.50 11.82
N ILE A 91 -8.82 2.31 11.86
CA ILE A 91 -7.94 2.75 12.94
C ILE A 91 -7.03 3.85 12.44
N SER A 92 -7.02 4.96 13.17
CA SER A 92 -6.12 6.09 12.93
C SER A 92 -4.67 5.83 13.32
N THR A 93 -3.77 6.52 12.62
CA THR A 93 -2.31 6.47 12.84
C THR A 93 -1.73 7.89 12.83
N PRO A 94 -0.45 8.12 13.19
CA PRO A 94 0.18 9.43 13.04
C PRO A 94 0.18 9.93 11.59
N GLU A 95 0.29 9.03 10.61
CA GLU A 95 0.28 9.33 9.18
C GLU A 95 -1.14 9.60 8.65
N GLU A 96 -2.16 8.96 9.23
CA GLU A 96 -3.58 9.16 8.91
C GLU A 96 -4.38 9.43 10.20
N PRO A 97 -4.33 10.67 10.75
CA PRO A 97 -4.94 11.03 12.03
C PRO A 97 -6.44 11.29 11.89
N LYS A 98 -7.18 10.28 11.43
CA LYS A 98 -8.62 10.34 11.15
C LYS A 98 -9.37 9.31 12.00
N HIS A 99 -9.45 9.55 13.31
CA HIS A 99 -10.17 8.67 14.26
C HIS A 99 -11.68 8.56 13.96
N TRP A 100 -12.19 9.45 13.12
CA TRP A 100 -13.56 9.49 12.62
C TRP A 100 -13.71 8.83 11.24
N GLY A 101 -12.67 8.18 10.70
CA GLY A 101 -12.72 7.52 9.38
C GLY A 101 -13.14 8.47 8.26
N ASP A 102 -14.10 8.04 7.45
CA ASP A 102 -14.58 8.76 6.26
C ASP A 102 -15.64 9.84 6.55
N CYS A 103 -15.90 10.17 7.83
CA CYS A 103 -16.83 11.25 8.16
C CYS A 103 -16.37 12.57 7.51
N THR A 104 -17.30 13.24 6.83
CA THR A 104 -17.08 14.55 6.21
C THR A 104 -17.47 15.69 7.17
N ALA A 105 -17.03 16.91 6.87
CA ALA A 105 -17.39 18.10 7.65
C ALA A 105 -18.92 18.33 7.76
N ALA A 106 -19.70 17.85 6.79
CA ALA A 106 -21.16 17.94 6.82
C ALA A 106 -21.82 16.96 7.81
N GLN A 107 -21.07 15.97 8.31
CA GLN A 107 -21.58 14.90 9.17
C GLN A 107 -21.16 15.13 10.64
N GLU A 108 -21.60 16.25 11.23
CA GLU A 108 -21.22 16.65 12.60
C GLU A 108 -21.44 15.54 13.64
N LYS A 109 -22.56 14.81 13.56
CA LYS A 109 -22.86 13.68 14.45
C LYS A 109 -21.85 12.54 14.32
N CYS A 110 -21.37 12.29 13.11
CA CYS A 110 -20.37 11.26 12.80
C CYS A 110 -19.01 11.66 13.42
N LEU A 111 -18.61 12.92 13.26
CA LEU A 111 -17.37 13.48 13.85
C LEU A 111 -17.39 13.48 15.39
N ALA A 112 -18.56 13.60 16.01
CA ALA A 112 -18.73 13.60 17.46
C ALA A 112 -18.85 12.19 18.09
N MET A 113 -18.82 11.12 17.29
CA MET A 113 -18.89 9.76 17.81
C MET A 113 -17.66 9.43 18.67
N PRO A 114 -17.79 8.56 19.69
CA PRO A 114 -16.65 8.07 20.44
C PRO A 114 -15.62 7.41 19.54
N ASN A 115 -14.34 7.63 19.83
CA ASN A 115 -13.21 7.00 19.15
C ASN A 115 -12.28 6.31 20.16
N GLY A 116 -11.32 5.54 19.66
CA GLY A 116 -10.38 4.79 20.49
C GLY A 116 -9.16 5.58 20.97
N VAL A 117 -9.08 6.89 20.73
CA VAL A 117 -7.91 7.69 21.09
C VAL A 117 -7.77 7.74 22.60
N GLN A 118 -6.60 7.33 23.07
CA GLN A 118 -6.26 7.37 24.49
C GLN A 118 -5.24 8.48 24.72
N ALA A 119 -5.62 9.57 25.40
CA ALA A 119 -4.77 10.73 25.61
C ALA A 119 -3.39 10.40 26.21
N ARG A 120 -3.29 9.34 27.03
CA ARG A 120 -2.03 8.85 27.61
C ARG A 120 -1.07 8.20 26.60
N LEU A 121 -1.56 7.79 25.43
CA LEU A 121 -0.81 7.08 24.38
C LEU A 121 -0.52 7.96 23.17
N GLY A 122 -1.14 9.14 23.08
CA GLY A 122 -0.92 10.11 22.00
C GLY A 122 -2.23 10.48 21.28
N PRO A 123 -2.11 11.20 20.14
CA PRO A 123 -3.26 11.72 19.42
C PRO A 123 -3.94 10.69 18.52
N ALA A 124 -3.38 9.48 18.34
CA ALA A 124 -3.93 8.44 17.45
C ALA A 124 -4.22 7.12 18.17
N GLU A 125 -5.11 6.32 17.59
CA GLU A 125 -5.52 5.02 18.14
C GLU A 125 -4.40 3.99 18.05
N ALA A 126 -3.65 3.99 16.93
CA ALA A 126 -2.39 3.27 16.79
C ALA A 126 -1.22 4.27 16.84
N PRO A 127 -0.59 4.49 18.01
CA PRO A 127 0.48 5.47 18.15
C PRO A 127 1.79 5.03 17.47
N ALA A 128 2.76 5.93 17.35
CA ALA A 128 4.02 5.69 16.64
C ALA A 128 4.74 4.37 17.03
N PRO A 129 4.86 3.98 18.32
CA PRO A 129 5.49 2.71 18.68
C PRO A 129 4.77 1.46 18.12
N VAL A 130 3.44 1.52 17.95
CA VAL A 130 2.67 0.45 17.33
C VAL A 130 2.98 0.40 15.83
N MET A 131 3.00 1.55 15.17
CA MET A 131 3.35 1.64 13.74
C MET A 131 4.79 1.21 13.47
N ASP A 132 5.72 1.52 14.37
CA ASP A 132 7.12 1.06 14.29
C ASP A 132 7.20 -0.47 14.35
N LEU A 133 6.48 -1.10 15.29
CA LEU A 133 6.46 -2.55 15.44
C LEU A 133 5.85 -3.25 14.22
N VAL A 134 4.71 -2.77 13.73
CA VAL A 134 4.05 -3.32 12.53
C VAL A 134 4.97 -3.19 11.32
N THR A 135 5.55 -1.99 11.12
CA THR A 135 6.48 -1.74 10.02
C THR A 135 7.70 -2.66 10.11
N PHE A 136 8.28 -2.80 11.30
CA PHE A 136 9.43 -3.68 11.53
C PHE A 136 9.09 -5.14 11.19
N TYR A 137 7.96 -5.66 11.70
CA TYR A 137 7.54 -7.02 11.39
C TYR A 137 7.34 -7.22 9.88
N SER A 138 6.59 -6.34 9.22
CA SER A 138 6.31 -6.44 7.78
C SER A 138 7.57 -6.33 6.92
N ARG A 139 8.57 -5.55 7.33
CA ARG A 139 9.88 -5.47 6.66
C ARG A 139 10.69 -6.75 6.78
N ASN A 140 10.54 -7.48 7.88
CA ASN A 140 11.39 -8.61 8.22
C ASN A 140 10.73 -9.98 7.98
N LEU A 141 9.55 -10.02 7.37
CA LEU A 141 8.92 -11.26 6.91
C LEU A 141 9.71 -11.84 5.73
N ALA A 142 10.55 -12.83 6.00
CA ALA A 142 11.35 -13.51 4.99
C ALA A 142 10.47 -14.25 3.97
N VAL A 143 10.96 -14.34 2.73
CA VAL A 143 10.39 -15.25 1.73
C VAL A 143 10.72 -16.68 2.17
N PRO A 144 9.72 -17.58 2.30
CA PRO A 144 9.99 -18.98 2.64
C PRO A 144 10.97 -19.61 1.66
N ALA A 145 11.83 -20.49 2.17
CA ALA A 145 12.71 -21.27 1.33
C ALA A 145 11.88 -22.07 0.32
N SER A 146 12.27 -22.01 -0.96
CA SER A 146 11.67 -22.85 -1.99
C SER A 146 11.92 -24.33 -1.65
N THR A 147 10.86 -25.08 -1.39
CA THR A 147 10.94 -26.55 -1.32
C THR A 147 11.03 -27.07 -2.74
N SER A 148 12.23 -27.31 -3.24
CA SER A 148 12.45 -27.59 -4.65
C SER A 148 12.00 -29.00 -5.05
N GLY A 149 10.89 -29.07 -5.79
CA GLY A 149 10.78 -29.85 -7.03
C GLY A 149 10.79 -28.99 -8.31
N GLU A 150 10.56 -27.67 -8.20
CA GLU A 150 10.29 -26.78 -9.35
C GLU A 150 11.36 -25.71 -9.62
N ALA A 151 12.55 -25.84 -9.04
CA ALA A 151 13.62 -24.84 -9.20
C ALA A 151 14.26 -24.81 -10.61
N ARG A 152 13.91 -25.73 -11.53
CA ARG A 152 14.57 -25.85 -12.85
C ARG A 152 13.91 -25.11 -14.00
N SER A 153 12.68 -24.59 -13.86
CA SER A 153 11.95 -23.99 -15.01
C SER A 153 12.10 -22.47 -15.13
N ARG A 154 12.54 -21.75 -14.09
CA ARG A 154 12.55 -20.26 -14.08
C ARG A 154 13.91 -19.61 -14.41
N ARG A 155 14.84 -20.35 -15.02
CA ARG A 155 16.10 -19.79 -15.56
C ARG A 155 16.21 -20.12 -17.05
N ALA A 156 15.28 -19.60 -17.84
CA ALA A 156 15.49 -19.34 -19.27
C ALA A 156 15.53 -17.82 -19.42
N GLY A 157 16.69 -17.26 -19.07
CA GLY A 157 16.99 -15.84 -19.01
C GLY A 157 18.48 -15.72 -18.74
N THR A 158 19.27 -16.33 -19.62
CA THR A 158 20.73 -16.21 -19.66
C THR A 158 21.08 -14.81 -20.13
N ALA A 159 21.84 -14.09 -19.29
CA ALA A 159 22.79 -13.09 -19.75
C ALA A 159 23.89 -13.75 -20.60
#